data_AF-A0A382XJ99-F1
#
_entry.id   AF-A0A382XJ99-F1
#
_cell.length_a   1.000
_cell.length_b   1.000
_cell.length_c   1.000
_cell.angle_alpha   90.00
_cell.angle_beta   90.00
_cell.angle_gamma   90.00
#
_symmetry.space_group_name_H-M   'P 1'
#
loop_
_entity.id
_entity.type
_entity.pdbx_description
1 polymer ?
#
loop_
_entity_poly.entity_id
_entity_poly.type
_entity_poly.pdbx_seq_one_letter_code
_entity_poly.pdbx_strand_id
1 'polypeptide(L)' 'MSNYLSEFQKLIDVLESLLAPGGCEWDRKQTHESLVPYLLEETHEVIEAIERGDMSSLKEELGDLMLHLLFQAKLAES' A
#
# COMPACT_ATOMS: atom_id res chain seq x y z
N MET A 1 11.85 0.05 -20.32
CA MET A 1 12.18 -0.53 -19.00
C MET A 1 12.52 0.53 -17.93
N SER A 2 12.86 1.78 -18.28
CA SER A 2 13.21 2.82 -17.29
C SER A 2 12.01 3.43 -16.54
N ASN A 3 10.80 3.39 -17.08
CA ASN A 3 9.67 4.15 -16.52
C ASN A 3 9.03 3.50 -15.29
N TYR A 4 9.00 2.17 -15.20
CA TYR A 4 8.39 1.48 -14.04
C TYR A 4 9.20 1.63 -12.77
N LEU A 5 10.54 1.64 -12.88
CA LEU A 5 11.42 1.86 -11.73
C LEU A 5 11.25 3.28 -11.16
N SER A 6 11.10 4.30 -12.01
CA SER A 6 10.88 5.66 -11.54
C SER A 6 9.51 5.85 -10.89
N GLU A 7 8.45 5.23 -11.43
CA GLU A 7 7.13 5.32 -10.79
C GLU A 7 7.08 4.55 -9.46
N PHE A 8 7.72 3.38 -9.38
CA PHE A 8 7.81 2.62 -8.15
C PHE A 8 8.62 3.36 -7.08
N GLN A 9 9.71 4.04 -7.47
CA GLN A 9 10.47 4.89 -6.56
C GLN A 9 9.60 6.03 -6.00
N LYS A 10 8.78 6.69 -6.82
CA LYS A 10 7.87 7.74 -6.33
C LYS A 10 6.89 7.23 -5.27
N LEU A 11 6.40 5.99 -5.42
CA LEU A 11 5.52 5.38 -4.42
C LEU A 11 6.25 5.20 -3.08
N ILE A 12 7.50 4.75 -3.12
CA ILE A 12 8.36 4.65 -1.93
C ILE A 12 8.58 6.05 -1.32
N ASP A 13 8.90 7.05 -2.14
CA ASP A 13 9.14 8.42 -1.66
C ASP A 13 7.90 9.02 -0.96
N VAL A 14 6.69 8.72 -1.46
CA VAL A 14 5.42 9.09 -0.81
C VAL A 14 5.29 8.42 0.54
N LEU A 15 5.50 7.10 0.62
CA LEU A 15 5.44 6.35 1.88
C LEU A 15 6.45 6.89 2.90
N GLU A 16 7.69 7.16 2.49
CA GLU A 16 8.71 7.75 3.36
C GLU A 16 8.30 9.14 3.87
N SER A 17 7.67 9.96 3.02
CA SER A 17 7.16 11.27 3.40
C SER A 17 6.03 11.18 4.43
N LEU A 18 5.16 10.15 4.32
CA LEU A 18 4.10 9.89 5.29
C LEU A 18 4.65 9.48 6.66
N LEU A 19 5.71 8.66 6.67
CA LEU A 19 6.32 8.13 7.89
C LEU A 19 7.37 9.07 8.53
N ALA A 20 7.84 10.07 7.79
CA ALA A 20 8.86 11.02 8.25
C ALA A 20 8.40 11.83 9.49
N PRO A 21 9.34 12.38 10.29
CA PRO A 21 9.01 13.34 11.34
C PRO A 21 8.18 14.51 10.78
N GLY A 22 6.98 14.74 11.33
CA GLY A 22 6.05 15.75 10.82
C GLY A 22 5.15 15.28 9.67
N GLY A 23 5.29 14.03 9.24
CA GLY A 23 4.36 13.34 8.34
C GLY A 23 3.04 12.97 9.02
N CYS A 24 2.29 12.05 8.41
CA CYS A 24 0.97 11.65 8.87
C CYS A 24 1.03 10.99 10.25
N GLU A 25 0.30 11.53 11.22
CA GLU A 25 0.28 10.98 12.57
C GLU A 25 -0.33 9.58 12.64
N TRP A 26 -1.32 9.28 11.79
CA TRP A 26 -1.96 7.98 11.79
C TRP A 26 -0.99 6.92 11.26
N ASP A 27 -0.33 7.18 10.12
CA ASP A 27 0.63 6.25 9.51
C ASP A 27 1.77 5.92 10.49
N ARG A 28 2.32 6.95 11.15
CA ARG A 28 3.41 6.76 12.11
C ARG A 28 3.04 5.98 13.38
N LYS A 29 1.74 5.82 13.68
CA LYS A 29 1.25 5.05 14.84
C LYS A 29 0.95 3.60 14.50
N GLN A 30 1.07 3.20 13.23
CA GLN A 30 0.72 1.85 12.79
C GLN A 30 1.77 0.82 13.22
N THR A 31 1.28 -0.39 13.49
CA THR A 31 2.08 -1.60 13.74
C THR A 31 1.63 -2.70 12.78
N HIS A 32 2.39 -3.78 12.68
CA HIS A 32 1.98 -4.93 11.87
C HIS A 32 0.59 -5.43 12.25
N GLU A 33 0.29 -5.46 13.55
CA GLU A 33 -0.99 -5.90 14.12
C GLU A 33 -2.13 -4.92 13.80
N SER A 34 -1.90 -3.60 13.89
CA SER A 34 -2.94 -2.62 13.58
C SER A 34 -3.31 -2.61 12.10
N LEU A 35 -2.40 -3.05 11.24
CA LEU A 35 -2.58 -3.11 9.79
C LEU A 35 -3.21 -4.40 9.27
N VAL A 36 -3.40 -5.43 10.11
CA VAL A 36 -4.00 -6.72 9.70
C VAL A 36 -5.41 -6.56 9.11
N PRO A 37 -6.34 -5.80 9.73
CA PRO A 37 -7.70 -5.66 9.19
C PRO A 37 -7.71 -5.08 7.78
N TYR A 38 -6.87 -4.07 7.53
CA TYR A 38 -6.74 -3.42 6.22
C TYR A 38 -6.09 -4.36 5.20
N LEU A 39 -5.08 -5.14 5.58
CA LEU A 39 -4.49 -6.15 4.67
C LEU A 39 -5.55 -7.14 4.18
N LEU A 40 -6.44 -7.56 5.10
CA LEU A 40 -7.52 -8.47 4.80
C LEU A 40 -8.56 -7.84 3.87
N GLU A 41 -8.95 -6.59 4.15
CA GLU A 41 -9.89 -5.80 3.34
C GLU A 41 -9.41 -5.65 1.89
N GLU A 42 -8.20 -5.09 1.69
CA GLU A 42 -7.59 -4.89 0.37
C GLU A 42 -7.46 -6.22 -0.42
N THR A 43 -7.11 -7.30 0.28
CA THR A 43 -7.03 -8.63 -0.34
C THR A 43 -8.41 -9.10 -0.83
N HIS A 44 -9.46 -8.86 -0.03
CA HIS A 44 -10.82 -9.19 -0.42
C HIS A 44 -11.32 -8.32 -1.57
N GLU A 45 -11.00 -7.03 -1.59
CA GLU A 45 -11.39 -6.11 -2.66
C GLU A 45 -10.72 -6.48 -4.00
N VAL A 46 -9.44 -6.86 -3.98
CA VAL A 46 -8.76 -7.45 -5.16
C VAL A 46 -9.49 -8.70 -5.65
N ILE A 47 -9.83 -9.62 -4.76
CA ILE A 47 -10.55 -10.86 -5.12
C ILE A 47 -11.92 -10.53 -5.71
N GLU A 48 -12.67 -9.63 -5.08
CA GLU A 48 -14.00 -9.20 -5.53
C GLU A 48 -13.94 -8.57 -6.92
N ALA A 49 -12.95 -7.72 -7.18
CA ALA A 49 -12.75 -7.11 -8.49
C ALA A 49 -12.44 -8.15 -9.58
N ILE A 50 -11.65 -9.18 -9.25
CA ILE A 50 -11.38 -10.31 -10.16
C ILE A 50 -12.67 -11.10 -10.45
N GLU A 51 -13.41 -11.46 -9.41
CA GLU A 51 -14.64 -12.25 -9.52
C GLU A 51 -15.72 -11.54 -10.34
N ARG A 52 -15.78 -10.21 -10.24
CA ARG A 52 -16.72 -9.37 -11.00
C ARG A 52 -16.24 -9.00 -12.40
N GLY A 53 -14.97 -9.26 -12.72
CA GLY A 53 -14.36 -8.81 -13.97
C GLY A 53 -14.25 -7.28 -14.07
N ASP A 54 -14.21 -6.57 -12.94
CA ASP A 54 -14.08 -5.12 -12.90
C ASP A 54 -12.60 -4.71 -12.97
N MET A 55 -12.15 -4.37 -14.17
CA MET A 55 -10.76 -3.96 -14.40
C MET A 55 -10.42 -2.58 -13.88
N SER A 56 -11.42 -1.73 -13.62
CA SER A 56 -11.19 -0.43 -13.00
C SER A 56 -10.86 -0.63 -11.52
N SER A 57 -11.75 -1.31 -10.80
CA SER A 57 -11.51 -1.63 -9.38
C SER A 57 -10.26 -2.46 -9.21
N LEU A 58 -10.05 -3.50 -10.04
CA LEU A 58 -8.85 -4.34 -9.90
C LEU A 58 -7.55 -3.53 -9.96
N LYS A 59 -7.49 -2.50 -10.82
CA LYS A 59 -6.30 -1.64 -10.90
C LYS A 59 -6.12 -0.79 -9.64
N GLU A 60 -7.20 -0.31 -9.06
CA GLU A 60 -7.22 0.49 -7.83
C GLU A 60 -6.76 -0.36 -6.64
N GLU A 61 -7.44 -1.48 -6.39
CA GLU A 61 -7.15 -2.35 -5.23
C GLU A 61 -5.76 -3.00 -5.30
N LEU A 62 -5.25 -3.29 -6.51
CA LEU A 62 -3.86 -3.76 -6.66
C LEU A 62 -2.85 -2.66 -6.30
N GLY A 63 -3.20 -1.39 -6.50
CA GLY A 63 -2.40 -0.26 -6.08
C GLY A 63 -2.37 -0.13 -4.56
N ASP A 64 -3.54 -0.24 -3.93
CA ASP A 64 -3.70 -0.08 -2.48
C ASP A 64 -3.08 -1.26 -1.72
N LEU A 65 -3.31 -2.50 -2.18
CA LEU A 65 -2.62 -3.68 -1.66
C LEU A 65 -1.08 -3.57 -1.80
N MET A 66 -0.59 -3.04 -2.92
CA MET A 66 0.86 -2.83 -3.11
C MET A 66 1.42 -1.78 -2.14
N LEU A 67 0.71 -0.66 -1.93
CA LEU A 67 1.11 0.34 -0.94
C LEU A 67 1.13 -0.27 0.47
N HIS A 68 0.14 -1.10 0.81
CA HIS A 68 0.07 -1.75 2.11
C HIS A 68 1.23 -2.72 2.35
N LEU A 69 1.62 -3.50 1.33
CA LEU A 69 2.80 -4.37 1.38
C LEU A 69 4.10 -3.56 1.56
N LEU A 70 4.25 -2.44 0.87
CA LEU A 70 5.40 -1.55 1.03
C LEU A 70 5.45 -0.92 2.43
N PHE A 71 4.31 -0.49 2.96
CA PHE A 71 4.18 0.03 4.32
C PHE A 71 4.68 -1.02 5.33
N GLN A 72 4.11 -2.22 5.28
CA GLN A 72 4.49 -3.33 6.16
C GLN A 72 5.99 -3.66 6.02
N ALA A 73 6.54 -3.66 4.80
CA ALA A 73 7.98 -3.87 4.58
C ALA A 73 8.83 -2.76 5.22
N LYS A 74 8.40 -1.49 5.13
CA LYS A 74 9.12 -0.37 5.74
C LYS A 74 9.10 -0.43 7.28
N LEU A 75 7.97 -0.81 7.88
CA LEU A 75 7.90 -1.04 9.33
C LEU A 75 8.83 -2.17 9.77
N ALA A 76 9.00 -3.22 8.97
CA ALA A 76 9.88 -4.35 9.28
C ALA A 76 11.38 -4.03 9.09
N GLU A 77 11.74 -3.03 8.28
CA GLU A 77 13.11 -2.51 8.15
C GLU A 77 13.54 -1.69 9.38
N SER A 78 12.57 -1.10 10.08
CA SER A 78 12.75 -0.05 11.10
C SER A 78 13.20 -0.55 12.47
#